data_AF-A0A533YNC9-F1
#
_entry.id   AF-A0A533YNC9-F1
#
_cell.length_a   1.000
_cell.length_b   1.000
_cell.length_c   1.000
_cell.angle_alpha   90.00
_cell.angle_beta   90.00
_cell.angle_gamma   90.00
#
_symmetry.space_group_name_H-M   'P 1'
#
loop_
_entity.id
_entity.type
_entity.pdbx_description
1 polymer ?
#
loop_
_entity_poly.entity_id
_entity_poly.type
_entity_poly.pdbx_seq_one_letter_code
_entity_poly.pdbx_strand_id
1 'polypeptide(L)'
;MGKIGTWLQIGRTFGARDGLLRLGYELRRGSGLMSRRMQSVRGWGSWDLKHIAPKTSPEYILSIRRQGGPPFFFSDARSLAPELKKILGARGEELVVAEANGILEGSMPFFGRMSFECGFPPKWFQNPATGQRVSPDRPWTQMRFASDDYGDLKFILEPSRFLFVYPLARAYALSGDERFPAAFWNAIENWTGNSPPMSGPLWICGQESSLRILAWSFALYAFLHSPATTPHRVALLLSMIAAHAWRTMQTLGYARSQRSNHLISEAVGLWTAGTLYPELNDAAGWQKEGARLLQEAVLDQITPQGAYLQDSFNYQRMVLHQLLWTIRLSEIYNIQLDSEILTRTVAAFEFVRDFVDSESGHAPNHGSNDGSNILPLTACDYGDFRPLMRLGSCVLDRMTALQPGPWDEAALWLCAEKGVPHPSSAWVGVSGTTSLPESTGYHRIGTANSWALVRAGRYTRRPFHADQLHVDLWWHGLNLARDAGTYLYNGEPPWTNGLAGTAVHNTVMVDHRDQMRRAGRFLWLDWAQASGRSFSASSSMSPSMTRADSPNCFEGEHDGYRRLGVKHRRMVQCISEDAWVIV
;
A
#
# COMPACT_ATOMS: atom_id res chain seq x y z
N MET A 1 28.10 -6.62 23.41
CA MET A 1 28.55 -5.42 22.65
C MET A 1 28.32 -4.18 23.49
N GLY A 2 29.31 -3.26 23.58
CA GLY A 2 29.14 -1.97 24.26
C GLY A 2 28.30 -0.95 23.47
N LYS A 3 27.97 0.19 24.07
CA LYS A 3 27.17 1.28 23.45
C LYS A 3 27.73 1.73 22.08
N ILE A 4 29.05 1.81 21.95
CA ILE A 4 29.74 2.22 20.70
C ILE A 4 29.45 1.23 19.55
N GLY A 5 29.49 -0.08 19.82
CA GLY A 5 29.19 -1.11 18.81
C GLY A 5 27.75 -1.02 18.29
N THR A 6 26.81 -0.67 19.17
CA THR A 6 25.40 -0.45 18.79
C THR A 6 25.27 0.77 17.87
N TRP A 7 25.93 1.89 18.17
CA TRP A 7 25.92 3.08 17.31
C TRP A 7 26.54 2.84 15.93
N LEU A 8 27.66 2.11 15.87
CA LEU A 8 28.29 1.73 14.60
C LEU A 8 27.37 0.86 13.74
N GLN A 9 26.63 -0.06 14.36
CA GLN A 9 25.68 -0.93 13.65
C GLN A 9 24.44 -0.19 13.16
N ILE A 10 23.95 0.78 13.94
CA ILE A 10 22.91 1.71 13.49
C ILE A 10 23.41 2.51 12.28
N GLY A 11 24.63 3.02 12.34
CA GLY A 11 25.26 3.73 11.22
C GLY A 11 25.36 2.86 9.96
N ARG A 12 25.73 1.57 10.10
CA ARG A 12 25.75 0.61 8.97
C ARG A 12 24.36 0.27 8.44
N THR A 13 23.36 0.18 9.31
CA THR A 13 21.97 -0.15 8.96
C THR A 13 21.36 0.88 8.02
N PHE A 14 21.58 2.16 8.30
CA PHE A 14 21.04 3.25 7.49
C PHE A 14 22.02 3.69 6.39
N GLY A 15 23.32 3.47 6.54
CA GLY A 15 24.34 3.99 5.63
C GLY A 15 24.54 5.50 5.77
N ALA A 16 25.68 5.99 5.29
CA ALA A 16 26.06 7.40 5.47
C ALA A 16 25.09 8.37 4.79
N ARG A 17 24.65 8.06 3.57
CA ARG A 17 23.72 8.89 2.80
C ARG A 17 22.39 9.08 3.52
N ASP A 18 21.74 8.00 3.93
CA ASP A 18 20.41 8.08 4.53
C ASP A 18 20.48 8.61 5.96
N GLY A 19 21.57 8.32 6.68
CA GLY A 19 21.90 8.96 7.96
C GLY A 19 22.01 10.48 7.85
N LEU A 20 22.70 11.00 6.83
CA LEU A 20 22.80 12.45 6.56
C LEU A 20 21.44 13.05 6.17
N LEU A 21 20.64 12.37 5.36
CA LEU A 21 19.28 12.81 5.02
C LEU A 21 18.39 12.91 6.27
N ARG A 22 18.45 11.89 7.14
CA ARG A 22 17.69 11.88 8.39
C ARG A 22 18.17 12.97 9.34
N LEU A 23 19.48 13.12 9.51
CA LEU A 23 20.06 14.17 10.35
C LEU A 23 19.66 15.56 9.84
N GLY A 24 19.76 15.82 8.54
CA GLY A 24 19.33 17.09 7.94
C GLY A 24 17.84 17.37 8.15
N TYR A 25 16.99 16.34 8.07
CA TYR A 25 15.58 16.47 8.43
C TYR A 25 15.39 16.83 9.91
N GLU A 26 16.02 16.09 10.83
CA GLU A 26 15.89 16.35 12.27
C GLU A 26 16.46 17.71 12.69
N LEU A 27 17.57 18.15 12.08
CA LEU A 27 18.13 19.49 12.31
C LEU A 27 17.18 20.59 11.85
N ARG A 28 16.60 20.48 10.64
CA ARG A 28 15.59 21.45 10.16
C ARG A 28 14.35 21.47 11.04
N ARG A 29 13.94 20.30 11.52
CA ARG A 29 12.79 20.14 12.39
C ARG A 29 13.03 20.72 13.79
N GLY A 30 14.15 20.35 14.42
CA GLY A 30 14.53 20.77 15.78
C GLY A 30 14.97 22.23 15.89
N SER A 31 15.58 22.80 14.86
CA SER A 31 15.92 24.25 14.82
C SER A 31 14.72 25.17 14.60
N GLY A 32 13.53 24.63 14.30
CA GLY A 32 12.35 25.41 13.96
C GLY A 32 12.33 25.96 12.52
N LEU A 33 13.39 25.76 11.72
CA LEU A 33 13.42 26.18 10.31
C LEU A 33 12.25 25.59 9.51
N MET A 34 11.96 24.30 9.70
CA MET A 34 10.81 23.64 9.08
C MET A 34 9.51 24.33 9.50
N SER A 35 9.35 24.63 10.80
CA SER A 35 8.15 25.28 11.32
C SER A 35 7.93 26.66 10.71
N ARG A 36 8.98 27.48 10.61
CA ARG A 36 8.92 28.81 9.97
C ARG A 36 8.51 28.71 8.50
N ARG A 37 9.07 27.74 7.78
CA ARG A 37 8.72 27.47 6.38
C ARG A 37 7.28 27.00 6.19
N MET A 38 6.74 26.21 7.11
CA MET A 38 5.33 25.83 7.09
C MET A 38 4.42 27.03 7.38
N GLN A 39 4.81 27.88 8.33
CA GLN A 39 4.05 29.05 8.74
C GLN A 39 3.97 30.13 7.64
N SER A 40 4.98 30.26 6.78
CA SER A 40 4.99 31.27 5.71
C SER A 40 3.91 31.07 4.65
N VAL A 41 3.29 29.88 4.60
CA VAL A 41 2.19 29.54 3.67
C VAL A 41 1.00 28.93 4.42
N ARG A 42 0.86 29.25 5.70
CA ARG A 42 -0.25 28.78 6.53
C ARG A 42 -1.53 29.47 6.11
N GLY A 43 -2.61 28.70 6.06
CA GLY A 43 -3.93 29.20 5.68
C GLY A 43 -4.19 29.10 4.18
N TRP A 44 -5.46 29.03 3.79
CA TRP A 44 -5.87 28.79 2.40
C TRP A 44 -5.61 29.96 1.46
N GLY A 45 -5.39 31.17 1.97
CA GLY A 45 -5.14 32.36 1.13
C GLY A 45 -3.91 32.23 0.24
N SER A 46 -2.83 31.59 0.70
CA SER A 46 -1.62 31.32 -0.11
C SER A 46 -1.86 30.31 -1.24
N TRP A 47 -2.97 29.57 -1.17
CA TRP A 47 -3.34 28.50 -2.08
C TRP A 47 -4.55 28.86 -2.95
N ASP A 48 -4.99 30.13 -2.91
CA ASP A 48 -6.05 30.64 -3.78
C ASP A 48 -5.68 30.40 -5.26
N LEU A 49 -6.68 30.02 -6.06
CA LEU A 49 -6.52 29.71 -7.48
C LEU A 49 -5.77 30.82 -8.24
N LYS A 50 -6.00 32.10 -7.92
CA LYS A 50 -5.33 33.24 -8.56
C LYS A 50 -3.81 33.24 -8.36
N HIS A 51 -3.32 32.59 -7.30
CA HIS A 51 -1.89 32.51 -6.98
C HIS A 51 -1.27 31.23 -7.55
N ILE A 52 -1.98 30.10 -7.47
CA ILE A 52 -1.45 28.80 -7.87
C ILE A 52 -1.66 28.48 -9.37
N ALA A 53 -2.63 29.13 -10.01
CA ALA A 53 -2.97 28.96 -11.42
C ALA A 53 -3.58 30.28 -12.00
N PRO A 54 -2.80 31.37 -12.12
CA PRO A 54 -3.31 32.68 -12.54
C PRO A 54 -3.88 32.74 -13.97
N LYS A 55 -3.61 31.72 -14.79
CA LYS A 55 -3.99 31.67 -16.22
C LYS A 55 -5.33 30.96 -16.47
N THR A 56 -6.06 30.62 -15.41
CA THR A 56 -7.31 29.85 -15.50
C THR A 56 -8.40 30.46 -14.63
N SER A 57 -9.64 30.00 -14.80
CA SER A 57 -10.76 30.33 -13.92
C SER A 57 -11.47 29.05 -13.45
N PRO A 58 -12.22 29.10 -12.33
CA PRO A 58 -13.00 27.96 -11.86
C PRO A 58 -13.93 27.39 -12.94
N GLU A 59 -14.61 28.27 -13.71
CA GLU A 59 -15.54 27.90 -14.77
C GLU A 59 -14.81 27.22 -15.93
N TYR A 60 -13.66 27.76 -16.32
CA TYR A 60 -12.84 27.20 -17.39
C TYR A 60 -12.28 25.82 -17.03
N ILE A 61 -11.81 25.61 -15.80
CA ILE A 61 -11.30 24.29 -15.36
C ILE A 61 -12.41 23.24 -15.45
N LEU A 62 -13.59 23.55 -14.90
CA LEU A 62 -14.69 22.60 -14.91
C LEU A 62 -15.20 22.34 -16.34
N SER A 63 -15.33 23.39 -17.16
CA SER A 63 -15.84 23.24 -18.52
C SER A 63 -14.92 22.37 -19.37
N ILE A 64 -13.60 22.61 -19.34
CA ILE A 64 -12.62 21.82 -20.07
C ILE A 64 -12.66 20.36 -19.63
N ARG A 65 -12.68 20.09 -18.31
CA ARG A 65 -12.74 18.71 -17.81
C ARG A 65 -14.00 17.98 -18.29
N ARG A 66 -15.17 18.62 -18.26
CA ARG A 66 -16.45 18.04 -18.75
C ARG A 66 -16.50 17.83 -20.26
N GLN A 67 -15.72 18.58 -21.03
CA GLN A 67 -15.68 18.50 -22.50
C GLN A 67 -14.61 17.51 -23.01
N GLY A 68 -14.18 16.56 -22.17
CA GLY A 68 -13.14 15.60 -22.54
C GLY A 68 -11.73 16.19 -22.46
N GLY A 69 -11.48 17.07 -21.48
CA GLY A 69 -10.18 17.68 -21.17
C GLY A 69 -9.15 16.66 -20.68
N PRO A 70 -8.40 16.90 -19.58
CA PRO A 70 -7.37 15.96 -19.13
C PRO A 70 -7.98 14.56 -18.88
N PRO A 71 -7.61 13.53 -19.67
CA PRO A 71 -8.25 12.22 -19.60
C PRO A 71 -7.91 11.52 -18.27
N PHE A 72 -8.73 10.53 -17.91
CA PHE A 72 -8.51 9.70 -16.73
C PHE A 72 -8.82 8.25 -17.06
N PHE A 73 -8.79 7.35 -16.08
CA PHE A 73 -8.97 5.92 -16.29
C PHE A 73 -10.31 5.52 -16.94
N PHE A 74 -11.31 6.36 -16.77
CA PHE A 74 -12.66 6.25 -17.31
C PHE A 74 -13.17 7.66 -17.66
N SER A 75 -14.13 7.74 -18.58
CA SER A 75 -14.74 9.01 -19.00
C SER A 75 -15.83 9.49 -18.03
N ASP A 76 -16.69 8.57 -17.58
CA ASP A 76 -17.72 8.81 -16.57
C ASP A 76 -17.92 7.54 -15.73
N ALA A 77 -17.96 7.65 -14.40
CA ALA A 77 -18.23 6.53 -13.51
C ALA A 77 -19.59 5.85 -13.81
N ARG A 78 -20.62 6.61 -14.20
CA ARG A 78 -21.94 6.07 -14.55
C ARG A 78 -21.90 5.22 -15.81
N SER A 79 -20.95 5.45 -16.72
CA SER A 79 -20.77 4.62 -17.91
C SER A 79 -20.35 3.19 -17.57
N LEU A 80 -19.75 2.97 -16.40
CA LEU A 80 -19.30 1.65 -15.94
C LEU A 80 -20.43 0.79 -15.36
N ALA A 81 -21.61 1.36 -15.11
CA ALA A 81 -22.71 0.68 -14.45
C ALA A 81 -23.07 -0.68 -15.08
N PRO A 82 -23.23 -0.82 -16.42
CA PRO A 82 -23.63 -2.10 -17.02
C PRO A 82 -22.64 -3.24 -16.70
N GLU A 83 -21.33 -2.99 -16.82
CA GLU A 83 -20.31 -4.00 -16.52
C GLU A 83 -20.15 -4.21 -15.02
N LEU A 84 -20.26 -3.17 -14.19
CA LEU A 84 -20.27 -3.33 -12.73
C LEU A 84 -21.41 -4.24 -12.27
N LYS A 85 -22.63 -4.06 -12.79
CA LYS A 85 -23.78 -4.93 -12.47
C LYS A 85 -23.55 -6.37 -12.87
N LYS A 86 -22.92 -6.60 -14.03
CA LYS A 86 -22.55 -7.95 -14.49
C LYS A 86 -21.50 -8.61 -13.60
N ILE A 87 -20.49 -7.86 -13.16
CA ILE A 87 -19.41 -8.36 -12.28
C ILE A 87 -19.94 -8.67 -10.88
N LEU A 88 -20.80 -7.79 -10.33
CA LEU A 88 -21.23 -7.83 -8.94
C LEU A 88 -22.49 -8.69 -8.72
N GLY A 89 -23.38 -8.73 -9.71
CA GLY A 89 -24.73 -9.27 -9.56
C GLY A 89 -25.58 -8.49 -8.54
N ALA A 90 -26.87 -8.84 -8.44
CA ALA A 90 -27.83 -8.11 -7.61
C ALA A 90 -27.39 -7.96 -6.13
N ARG A 91 -26.88 -9.05 -5.54
CA ARG A 91 -26.38 -9.02 -4.14
C ARG A 91 -25.15 -8.13 -3.98
N GLY A 92 -24.23 -8.14 -4.95
CA GLY A 92 -23.05 -7.28 -4.90
C GLY A 92 -23.42 -5.80 -5.03
N GLU A 93 -24.39 -5.47 -5.88
CA GLU A 93 -24.93 -4.11 -6.00
C GLU A 93 -25.49 -3.60 -4.66
N GLU A 94 -26.33 -4.41 -4.01
CA GLU A 94 -26.91 -4.07 -2.70
C GLU A 94 -25.84 -3.83 -1.64
N LEU A 95 -24.80 -4.67 -1.58
CA LEU A 95 -23.70 -4.54 -0.61
C LEU A 95 -22.88 -3.27 -0.82
N VAL A 96 -22.57 -2.91 -2.08
CA VAL A 96 -21.83 -1.69 -2.40
C VAL A 96 -22.62 -0.44 -2.01
N VAL A 97 -23.92 -0.42 -2.29
CA VAL A 97 -24.79 0.70 -1.92
C VAL A 97 -24.97 0.77 -0.39
N ALA A 98 -25.09 -0.38 0.28
CA ALA A 98 -25.18 -0.44 1.74
C ALA A 98 -23.91 0.06 2.43
N GLU A 99 -22.73 -0.31 1.93
CA GLU A 99 -21.44 0.20 2.43
C GLU A 99 -21.37 1.73 2.33
N ALA A 100 -21.74 2.29 1.16
CA ALA A 100 -21.76 3.73 0.97
C ALA A 100 -22.79 4.43 1.89
N ASN A 101 -23.99 3.87 2.07
CA ASN A 101 -24.97 4.43 3.00
C ASN A 101 -24.47 4.41 4.44
N GLY A 102 -23.81 3.33 4.89
CA GLY A 102 -23.21 3.25 6.22
C GLY A 102 -22.15 4.34 6.46
N ILE A 103 -21.36 4.69 5.42
CA ILE A 103 -20.42 5.80 5.47
C ILE A 103 -21.15 7.14 5.66
N LEU A 104 -22.26 7.38 4.95
CA LEU A 104 -23.07 8.59 5.08
C LEU A 104 -23.73 8.70 6.46
N GLU A 105 -24.07 7.56 7.06
CA GLU A 105 -24.62 7.46 8.42
C GLU A 105 -23.54 7.66 9.52
N GLY A 106 -22.26 7.65 9.12
CA GLY A 106 -21.13 7.96 10.00
C GLY A 106 -20.27 6.77 10.40
N SER A 107 -20.56 5.57 9.90
CA SER A 107 -19.76 4.36 10.10
C SER A 107 -18.68 4.25 9.03
N MET A 108 -17.42 4.47 9.40
CA MET A 108 -16.30 4.48 8.45
C MET A 108 -15.47 3.20 8.51
N PRO A 109 -15.10 2.62 7.35
CA PRO A 109 -14.21 1.47 7.29
C PRO A 109 -12.77 1.86 7.62
N PHE A 110 -12.12 1.06 8.46
CA PHE A 110 -10.75 1.21 8.92
C PHE A 110 -10.00 -0.11 8.70
N PHE A 111 -8.78 -0.01 8.16
CA PHE A 111 -7.81 -1.12 8.14
C PHE A 111 -8.35 -2.43 7.54
N GLY A 112 -9.22 -2.31 6.54
CA GLY A 112 -9.76 -3.42 5.75
C GLY A 112 -10.99 -4.13 6.32
N ARG A 113 -11.16 -4.20 7.64
CA ARG A 113 -12.29 -4.94 8.25
C ARG A 113 -12.92 -4.31 9.49
N MET A 114 -12.31 -3.27 10.05
CA MET A 114 -12.88 -2.58 11.21
C MET A 114 -13.81 -1.47 10.74
N SER A 115 -14.79 -1.12 11.56
CA SER A 115 -15.62 0.07 11.36
C SER A 115 -15.70 0.88 12.63
N PHE A 116 -15.73 2.20 12.50
CA PHE A 116 -15.83 3.12 13.62
C PHE A 116 -16.86 4.21 13.37
N GLU A 117 -17.55 4.60 14.43
CA GLU A 117 -18.48 5.73 14.45
C GLU A 117 -17.72 7.05 14.43
N CYS A 118 -17.58 7.62 13.23
CA CYS A 118 -16.86 8.86 12.97
C CYS A 118 -17.79 10.06 12.75
N GLY A 119 -19.08 9.81 12.46
CA GLY A 119 -20.01 10.80 11.91
C GLY A 119 -19.68 11.15 10.45
N PHE A 120 -20.52 11.97 9.80
CA PHE A 120 -20.29 12.43 8.43
C PHE A 120 -20.67 13.92 8.23
N PRO A 121 -19.77 14.78 7.72
CA PRO A 121 -18.33 14.56 7.56
C PRO A 121 -17.67 14.08 8.86
N PRO A 122 -16.61 13.27 8.78
CA PRO A 122 -16.01 12.67 9.97
C PRO A 122 -15.40 13.72 10.89
N LYS A 123 -15.38 13.41 12.19
CA LYS A 123 -14.69 14.21 13.21
C LYS A 123 -13.17 14.10 13.04
N TRP A 124 -12.61 14.85 12.07
CA TRP A 124 -11.24 14.73 11.54
C TRP A 124 -10.10 14.71 12.58
N PHE A 125 -10.34 15.27 13.76
CA PHE A 125 -9.32 15.44 14.80
C PHE A 125 -9.65 14.66 16.08
N GLN A 126 -10.55 13.68 15.99
CA GLN A 126 -10.89 12.76 17.06
C GLN A 126 -10.38 11.36 16.70
N ASN A 127 -9.73 10.71 17.65
CA ASN A 127 -9.46 9.28 17.57
C ASN A 127 -10.78 8.55 17.87
N PRO A 128 -11.40 7.85 16.90
CA PRO A 128 -12.70 7.22 17.13
C PRO A 128 -12.63 5.99 18.05
N ALA A 129 -11.45 5.40 18.24
CA ALA A 129 -11.28 4.25 19.13
C ALA A 129 -11.20 4.66 20.61
N THR A 130 -10.61 5.82 20.90
CA THR A 130 -10.39 6.28 22.29
C THR A 130 -11.20 7.52 22.68
N GLY A 131 -11.81 8.20 21.71
CA GLY A 131 -12.51 9.48 21.89
C GLY A 131 -11.58 10.68 22.08
N GLN A 132 -10.27 10.47 22.21
CA GLN A 132 -9.28 11.54 22.40
C GLN A 132 -9.24 12.50 21.21
N ARG A 133 -8.90 13.76 21.48
CA ARG A 133 -8.92 14.84 20.47
C ARG A 133 -7.58 15.57 20.41
N VAL A 134 -7.24 16.05 19.22
CA VAL A 134 -6.03 16.83 18.99
C VAL A 134 -6.38 18.15 18.30
N SER A 135 -5.71 19.24 18.67
CA SER A 135 -5.97 20.54 18.05
C SER A 135 -5.49 20.57 16.58
N PRO A 136 -6.29 21.13 15.63
CA PRO A 136 -5.85 21.39 14.26
C PRO A 136 -4.74 22.45 14.17
N ASP A 137 -4.54 23.23 15.23
CA ASP A 137 -3.52 24.29 15.28
C ASP A 137 -2.20 23.83 15.89
N ARG A 138 -2.13 22.59 16.41
CA ARG A 138 -0.89 22.04 16.97
C ARG A 138 0.13 21.90 15.83
N PRO A 139 1.32 22.51 15.92
CA PRO A 139 2.31 22.41 14.85
C PRO A 139 2.74 20.96 14.65
N TRP A 140 2.46 20.39 13.47
CA TRP A 140 2.79 18.99 13.17
C TRP A 140 4.30 18.69 13.30
N THR A 141 5.13 19.71 13.09
CA THR A 141 6.59 19.65 13.27
C THR A 141 6.99 19.27 14.69
N GLN A 142 6.14 19.46 15.69
CA GLN A 142 6.38 19.10 17.08
C GLN A 142 5.69 17.79 17.48
N MET A 143 4.78 17.27 16.66
CA MET A 143 3.98 16.10 16.95
C MET A 143 4.72 14.77 16.72
N ARG A 144 4.16 13.67 17.22
CA ARG A 144 4.65 12.30 16.99
C ARG A 144 3.52 11.45 16.42
N PHE A 145 3.86 10.29 15.83
CA PHE A 145 2.84 9.35 15.34
C PHE A 145 2.05 8.67 16.46
N ALA A 146 2.51 8.75 17.70
CA ALA A 146 1.73 8.40 18.87
C ALA A 146 2.11 9.28 20.06
N SER A 147 1.15 9.50 20.96
CA SER A 147 1.28 10.33 22.16
C SER A 147 0.15 9.98 23.13
N ASP A 148 0.38 10.15 24.42
CA ASP A 148 -0.65 9.99 25.46
C ASP A 148 -1.85 10.94 25.25
N ASP A 149 -1.63 12.10 24.60
CA ASP A 149 -2.66 13.11 24.35
C ASP A 149 -3.75 12.62 23.37
N TYR A 150 -3.38 11.81 22.36
CA TYR A 150 -4.24 11.48 21.22
C TYR A 150 -4.16 10.03 20.74
N GLY A 151 -3.37 9.19 21.43
CA GLY A 151 -3.16 7.78 21.10
C GLY A 151 -2.38 7.61 19.79
N ASP A 152 -2.69 6.53 19.07
CA ASP A 152 -2.13 6.27 17.74
C ASP A 152 -2.74 7.22 16.71
N LEU A 153 -1.90 8.09 16.14
CA LEU A 153 -2.31 9.09 15.16
C LEU A 153 -2.90 8.46 13.89
N LYS A 154 -2.59 7.19 13.60
CA LYS A 154 -3.14 6.48 12.44
C LYS A 154 -4.67 6.46 12.45
N PHE A 155 -5.32 6.37 13.62
CA PHE A 155 -6.78 6.41 13.73
C PHE A 155 -7.38 7.78 13.39
N ILE A 156 -6.62 8.85 13.57
CA ILE A 156 -7.01 10.22 13.18
C ILE A 156 -6.72 10.46 11.69
N LEU A 157 -5.64 9.87 11.18
CA LEU A 157 -5.23 10.02 9.78
C LEU A 157 -6.11 9.22 8.82
N GLU A 158 -6.59 8.03 9.22
CA GLU A 158 -7.35 7.11 8.36
C GLU A 158 -8.55 7.77 7.65
N PRO A 159 -9.50 8.45 8.32
CA PRO A 159 -10.60 9.10 7.62
C PRO A 159 -10.10 10.24 6.71
N SER A 160 -9.03 10.92 7.14
CA SER A 160 -8.36 11.97 6.36
C SER A 160 -7.51 11.46 5.20
N ARG A 161 -7.45 10.15 4.94
CA ARG A 161 -6.93 9.61 3.66
C ARG A 161 -7.98 9.66 2.55
N PHE A 162 -9.24 9.93 2.90
CA PHE A 162 -10.36 9.93 1.97
C PHE A 162 -10.59 8.59 1.25
N LEU A 163 -10.15 7.45 1.83
CA LEU A 163 -10.39 6.14 1.20
C LEU A 163 -11.89 5.82 1.07
N PHE A 164 -12.75 6.45 1.88
CA PHE A 164 -14.20 6.32 1.75
C PHE A 164 -14.74 6.83 0.41
N VAL A 165 -14.00 7.63 -0.37
CA VAL A 165 -14.49 8.12 -1.67
C VAL A 165 -14.62 7.01 -2.71
N TYR A 166 -13.84 5.93 -2.59
CA TYR A 166 -13.92 4.80 -3.51
C TYR A 166 -15.27 4.06 -3.39
N PRO A 167 -15.74 3.62 -2.21
CA PRO A 167 -17.09 3.05 -2.09
C PRO A 167 -18.20 4.04 -2.46
N LEU A 168 -18.06 5.34 -2.17
CA LEU A 168 -19.02 6.35 -2.66
C LEU A 168 -19.09 6.41 -4.18
N ALA A 169 -17.94 6.38 -4.86
CA ALA A 169 -17.86 6.37 -6.32
C ALA A 169 -18.47 5.10 -6.91
N ARG A 170 -18.23 3.94 -6.29
CA ARG A 170 -18.83 2.65 -6.68
C ARG A 170 -20.36 2.67 -6.56
N ALA A 171 -20.88 3.15 -5.43
CA ALA A 171 -22.32 3.26 -5.22
C ALA A 171 -22.97 4.27 -6.17
N TYR A 172 -22.31 5.42 -6.43
CA TYR A 172 -22.78 6.39 -7.42
C TYR A 172 -22.80 5.81 -8.84
N ALA A 173 -21.73 5.12 -9.24
CA ALA A 173 -21.65 4.45 -10.54
C ALA A 173 -22.84 3.51 -10.77
N LEU A 174 -23.23 2.74 -9.76
CA LEU A 174 -24.37 1.80 -9.83
C LEU A 174 -25.73 2.49 -9.75
N SER A 175 -25.95 3.35 -8.76
CA SER A 175 -27.26 3.90 -8.41
C SER A 175 -27.60 5.22 -9.11
N GLY A 176 -26.62 6.11 -9.29
CA GLY A 176 -26.82 7.48 -9.75
C GLY A 176 -27.33 8.40 -8.65
N ASP A 177 -27.25 7.95 -7.40
CA ASP A 177 -27.71 8.71 -6.24
C ASP A 177 -26.76 9.88 -5.97
N GLU A 178 -27.28 11.10 -6.17
CA GLU A 178 -26.56 12.37 -6.00
C GLU A 178 -26.15 12.65 -4.54
N ARG A 179 -26.66 11.88 -3.57
CA ARG A 179 -26.20 11.97 -2.18
C ARG A 179 -24.71 11.61 -2.05
N PHE A 180 -24.18 10.70 -2.87
CA PHE A 180 -22.78 10.28 -2.78
C PHE A 180 -21.78 11.33 -3.30
N PRO A 181 -21.95 11.94 -4.49
CA PRO A 181 -21.18 13.12 -4.91
C PRO A 181 -21.31 14.29 -3.92
N ALA A 182 -22.52 14.59 -3.45
CA ALA A 182 -22.75 15.67 -2.49
C ALA A 182 -21.99 15.42 -1.18
N ALA A 183 -21.97 14.18 -0.69
CA ALA A 183 -21.22 13.77 0.49
C ALA A 183 -19.71 14.00 0.35
N PHE A 184 -19.11 13.65 -0.80
CA PHE A 184 -17.70 13.93 -1.08
C PHE A 184 -17.40 15.43 -1.00
N TRP A 185 -18.18 16.26 -1.68
CA TRP A 185 -17.94 17.70 -1.70
C TRP A 185 -18.16 18.36 -0.34
N ASN A 186 -19.18 17.93 0.41
CA ASN A 186 -19.39 18.39 1.78
C ASN A 186 -18.20 18.01 2.68
N ALA A 187 -17.59 16.83 2.48
CA ALA A 187 -16.38 16.42 3.19
C ALA A 187 -15.16 17.26 2.81
N ILE A 188 -15.00 17.64 1.53
CA ILE A 188 -13.94 18.55 1.06
C ILE A 188 -14.04 19.93 1.71
N GLU A 189 -15.24 20.51 1.71
CA GLU A 189 -15.51 21.83 2.30
C GLU A 189 -15.30 21.80 3.83
N ASN A 190 -15.81 20.76 4.49
CA ASN A 190 -15.63 20.58 5.93
C ASN A 190 -14.16 20.35 6.31
N TRP A 191 -13.42 19.52 5.57
CA TRP A 191 -12.00 19.30 5.80
C TRP A 191 -11.21 20.60 5.66
N THR A 192 -11.45 21.35 4.58
CA THR A 192 -10.82 22.64 4.32
C THR A 192 -11.08 23.64 5.45
N GLY A 193 -12.34 23.74 5.91
CA GLY A 193 -12.72 24.65 6.99
C GLY A 193 -12.09 24.31 8.34
N ASN A 194 -11.72 23.05 8.58
CA ASN A 194 -11.18 22.59 9.86
C ASN A 194 -9.68 22.25 9.85
N SER A 195 -9.04 22.17 8.68
CA SER A 195 -7.64 21.76 8.52
C SER A 195 -6.83 22.84 7.80
N PRO A 196 -6.29 23.84 8.53
CA PRO A 196 -5.46 24.87 7.93
C PRO A 196 -4.20 24.28 7.28
N PRO A 197 -3.80 24.74 6.06
CA PRO A 197 -2.60 24.28 5.41
C PRO A 197 -1.37 24.31 6.30
N MET A 198 -0.60 23.21 6.25
CA MET A 198 0.64 23.03 6.98
C MET A 198 0.54 23.03 8.51
N SER A 199 -0.67 22.88 9.06
CA SER A 199 -0.93 22.90 10.51
C SER A 199 -1.68 21.66 10.97
N GLY A 200 -1.38 21.16 12.17
CA GLY A 200 -2.14 20.05 12.74
C GLY A 200 -1.74 18.66 12.23
N PRO A 201 -2.27 17.61 12.87
CA PRO A 201 -1.87 16.22 12.64
C PRO A 201 -1.99 15.76 11.19
N LEU A 202 -3.00 16.26 10.48
CA LEU A 202 -3.31 15.79 9.12
C LEU A 202 -2.21 16.14 8.11
N TRP A 203 -1.32 17.07 8.44
CA TRP A 203 -0.18 17.51 7.61
C TRP A 203 1.16 16.92 8.04
N ILE A 204 1.17 15.97 9.00
CA ILE A 204 2.41 15.43 9.59
C ILE A 204 3.27 14.63 8.60
N CYS A 205 2.65 14.03 7.58
CA CYS A 205 3.28 13.05 6.71
C CYS A 205 3.03 13.35 5.23
N GLY A 206 4.09 13.26 4.41
CA GLY A 206 3.99 13.45 2.95
C GLY A 206 3.24 12.31 2.26
N GLN A 207 3.41 11.07 2.71
CA GLN A 207 2.63 9.93 2.20
C GLN A 207 1.12 10.16 2.36
N GLU A 208 0.65 10.61 3.54
CA GLU A 208 -0.77 10.91 3.76
C GLU A 208 -1.27 11.99 2.80
N SER A 209 -0.46 13.02 2.55
CA SER A 209 -0.76 14.05 1.56
C SER A 209 -0.87 13.49 0.15
N SER A 210 0.03 12.60 -0.23
CA SER A 210 0.04 11.99 -1.56
C SER A 210 -1.13 11.02 -1.77
N LEU A 211 -1.48 10.22 -0.77
CA LEU A 211 -2.64 9.32 -0.87
C LEU A 211 -3.95 10.11 -1.01
N ARG A 212 -4.08 11.26 -0.34
CA ARG A 212 -5.21 12.17 -0.56
C ARG A 212 -5.29 12.68 -1.99
N ILE A 213 -4.17 13.06 -2.61
CA ILE A 213 -4.15 13.50 -4.02
C ILE A 213 -4.73 12.42 -4.94
N LEU A 214 -4.39 11.14 -4.72
CA LEU A 214 -4.93 10.02 -5.49
C LEU A 214 -6.44 9.88 -5.29
N ALA A 215 -6.89 9.81 -4.02
CA ALA A 215 -8.30 9.64 -3.69
C ALA A 215 -9.17 10.80 -4.21
N TRP A 216 -8.71 12.04 -4.04
CA TRP A 216 -9.39 13.24 -4.52
C TRP A 216 -9.45 13.32 -6.04
N SER A 217 -8.36 12.95 -6.73
CA SER A 217 -8.36 12.91 -8.19
C SER A 217 -9.35 11.87 -8.68
N PHE A 218 -9.35 10.66 -8.11
CA PHE A 218 -10.33 9.63 -8.45
C PHE A 218 -11.78 10.11 -8.26
N ALA A 219 -12.07 10.73 -7.11
CA ALA A 219 -13.41 11.25 -6.80
C ALA A 219 -13.84 12.39 -7.74
N LEU A 220 -12.94 13.32 -8.08
CA LEU A 220 -13.23 14.40 -9.03
C LEU A 220 -13.72 13.85 -10.37
N TYR A 221 -13.01 12.85 -10.92
CA TYR A 221 -13.39 12.23 -12.18
C TYR A 221 -14.65 11.37 -12.04
N ALA A 222 -14.81 10.63 -10.94
CA ALA A 222 -16.01 9.84 -10.68
C ALA A 222 -17.28 10.68 -10.59
N PHE A 223 -17.17 11.90 -10.05
CA PHE A 223 -18.29 12.80 -9.80
C PHE A 223 -18.35 14.00 -10.75
N LEU A 224 -17.54 14.01 -11.83
CA LEU A 224 -17.32 15.18 -12.67
C LEU A 224 -18.61 15.80 -13.23
N HIS A 225 -19.56 14.94 -13.61
CA HIS A 225 -20.84 15.32 -14.21
C HIS A 225 -21.99 15.49 -13.21
N SER A 226 -21.76 15.22 -11.92
CA SER A 226 -22.75 15.52 -10.88
C SER A 226 -23.02 17.03 -10.79
N PRO A 227 -24.28 17.47 -10.56
CA PRO A 227 -24.60 18.86 -10.22
C PRO A 227 -23.87 19.37 -8.97
N ALA A 228 -23.48 18.48 -8.05
CA ALA A 228 -22.72 18.85 -6.86
C ALA A 228 -21.28 19.30 -7.17
N THR A 229 -20.76 18.94 -8.35
CA THR A 229 -19.45 19.37 -8.85
C THR A 229 -19.56 20.75 -9.48
N THR A 230 -19.32 21.79 -8.68
CA THR A 230 -19.39 23.19 -9.09
C THR A 230 -18.02 23.77 -9.41
N PRO A 231 -17.93 24.87 -10.19
CA PRO A 231 -16.66 25.55 -10.45
C PRO A 231 -15.88 25.88 -9.18
N HIS A 232 -16.57 26.43 -8.17
CA HIS A 232 -15.97 26.81 -6.89
C HIS A 232 -15.37 25.61 -6.15
N ARG A 233 -16.09 24.49 -6.10
CA ARG A 233 -15.63 23.26 -5.46
C ARG A 233 -14.42 22.64 -6.14
N VAL A 234 -14.38 22.68 -7.48
CA VAL A 234 -13.21 22.25 -8.25
C VAL A 234 -12.00 23.15 -7.98
N ALA A 235 -12.19 24.49 -7.98
CA ALA A 235 -11.12 25.43 -7.64
C ALA A 235 -10.57 25.17 -6.22
N LEU A 236 -11.45 24.93 -5.25
CA LEU A 236 -11.06 24.55 -3.89
C LEU A 236 -10.24 23.26 -3.87
N LEU A 237 -10.65 22.23 -4.62
CA LEU A 237 -9.91 20.98 -4.70
C LEU A 237 -8.51 21.17 -5.28
N LEU A 238 -8.36 22.00 -6.31
CA LEU A 238 -7.05 22.36 -6.87
C LEU A 238 -6.17 23.07 -5.84
N SER A 239 -6.74 23.97 -5.03
CA SER A 239 -6.03 24.57 -3.88
C SER A 239 -5.52 23.53 -2.91
N MET A 240 -6.33 22.52 -2.59
CA MET A 240 -5.92 21.41 -1.73
C MET A 240 -4.79 20.60 -2.38
N ILE A 241 -4.91 20.24 -3.65
CA ILE A 241 -3.91 19.43 -4.36
C ILE A 241 -2.56 20.17 -4.42
N ALA A 242 -2.56 21.46 -4.76
CA ALA A 242 -1.35 22.28 -4.78
C ALA A 242 -0.68 22.35 -3.41
N ALA A 243 -1.47 22.57 -2.34
CA ALA A 243 -0.95 22.59 -0.98
C ALA A 243 -0.32 21.25 -0.58
N HIS A 244 -0.97 20.13 -0.93
CA HIS A 244 -0.49 18.80 -0.57
C HIS A 244 0.76 18.39 -1.38
N ALA A 245 0.81 18.69 -2.67
CA ALA A 245 1.98 18.45 -3.50
C ALA A 245 3.18 19.27 -3.00
N TRP A 246 2.98 20.56 -2.71
CA TRP A 246 4.03 21.38 -2.11
C TRP A 246 4.46 20.84 -0.74
N ARG A 247 3.52 20.43 0.13
CA ARG A 247 3.84 19.84 1.44
C ARG A 247 4.73 18.61 1.30
N THR A 248 4.43 17.73 0.35
CA THR A 248 5.22 16.52 0.08
C THR A 248 6.66 16.87 -0.29
N MET A 249 6.87 17.88 -1.14
CA MET A 249 8.21 18.37 -1.50
C MET A 249 9.07 18.78 -0.30
N GLN A 250 8.46 19.23 0.80
CA GLN A 250 9.20 19.75 1.96
C GLN A 250 9.85 18.65 2.82
N THR A 251 9.42 17.40 2.67
CA THR A 251 9.91 16.28 3.49
C THR A 251 10.53 15.13 2.71
N LEU A 252 10.87 15.33 1.43
CA LEU A 252 11.46 14.28 0.58
C LEU A 252 12.72 13.64 1.18
N GLY A 253 13.56 14.42 1.88
CA GLY A 253 14.74 13.87 2.58
C GLY A 253 14.36 12.86 3.67
N TYR A 254 13.24 13.09 4.37
CA TYR A 254 12.70 12.13 5.33
C TYR A 254 12.24 10.86 4.61
N ALA A 255 11.40 10.96 3.60
CA ALA A 255 10.87 9.81 2.85
C ALA A 255 11.99 8.93 2.28
N ARG A 256 13.00 9.55 1.67
CA ARG A 256 14.20 8.86 1.16
C ARG A 256 14.96 8.15 2.28
N SER A 257 15.16 8.81 3.43
CA SER A 257 15.84 8.19 4.58
C SER A 257 15.05 7.04 5.20
N GLN A 258 13.72 7.03 5.05
CA GLN A 258 12.89 5.96 5.60
C GLN A 258 13.04 4.66 4.83
N ARG A 259 13.39 4.66 3.54
CA ARG A 259 13.50 3.44 2.71
C ARG A 259 12.35 2.47 2.99
N SER A 260 11.15 2.93 2.67
CA SER A 260 9.88 2.24 2.89
C SER A 260 8.88 2.76 1.87
N ASN A 261 7.64 2.29 1.95
CA ASN A 261 6.55 2.63 1.03
C ASN A 261 6.32 4.16 0.91
N HIS A 262 6.74 4.95 1.90
CA HIS A 262 6.63 6.41 1.90
C HIS A 262 7.22 7.06 0.64
N LEU A 263 8.42 6.63 0.19
CA LEU A 263 9.05 7.28 -0.96
C LEU A 263 8.27 7.05 -2.24
N ILE A 264 7.75 5.83 -2.44
CA ILE A 264 6.92 5.49 -3.59
C ILE A 264 5.62 6.29 -3.54
N SER A 265 4.97 6.37 -2.38
CA SER A 265 3.75 7.18 -2.23
C SER A 265 3.97 8.66 -2.48
N GLU A 266 5.04 9.22 -1.92
CA GLU A 266 5.36 10.62 -2.13
C GLU A 266 5.66 10.93 -3.61
N ALA A 267 6.43 10.06 -4.28
CA ALA A 267 6.72 10.16 -5.70
C ALA A 267 5.46 10.06 -6.58
N VAL A 268 4.60 9.09 -6.33
CA VAL A 268 3.36 8.85 -7.09
C VAL A 268 2.37 9.98 -6.90
N GLY A 269 2.23 10.54 -5.69
CA GLY A 269 1.38 11.70 -5.45
C GLY A 269 1.86 12.97 -6.18
N LEU A 270 3.17 13.24 -6.15
CA LEU A 270 3.75 14.36 -6.91
C LEU A 270 3.58 14.19 -8.41
N TRP A 271 3.85 12.99 -8.92
CA TRP A 271 3.70 12.68 -10.33
C TRP A 271 2.24 12.79 -10.78
N THR A 272 1.30 12.26 -10.00
CA THR A 272 -0.14 12.36 -10.26
C THR A 272 -0.61 13.82 -10.27
N ALA A 273 -0.18 14.62 -9.28
CA ALA A 273 -0.53 16.04 -9.24
C ALA A 273 0.00 16.80 -10.46
N GLY A 274 1.26 16.55 -10.85
CA GLY A 274 1.87 17.20 -12.00
C GLY A 274 1.27 16.79 -13.35
N THR A 275 0.77 15.55 -13.47
CA THR A 275 0.16 15.03 -14.70
C THR A 275 -1.30 15.46 -14.87
N LEU A 276 -2.11 15.40 -13.80
CA LEU A 276 -3.56 15.64 -13.90
C LEU A 276 -3.95 17.11 -13.80
N TYR A 277 -3.07 17.97 -13.27
CA TYR A 277 -3.35 19.38 -13.02
C TYR A 277 -2.28 20.30 -13.63
N PRO A 278 -2.02 20.21 -14.96
CA PRO A 278 -1.00 21.01 -15.64
C PRO A 278 -1.24 22.53 -15.58
N GLU A 279 -2.45 22.96 -15.20
CA GLU A 279 -2.80 24.36 -14.96
C GLU A 279 -2.11 24.98 -13.74
N LEU A 280 -1.60 24.16 -12.81
CA LEU A 280 -0.89 24.64 -11.62
C LEU A 280 0.55 25.05 -11.96
N ASN A 281 1.01 26.18 -11.40
CA ASN A 281 2.32 26.77 -11.70
C ASN A 281 3.50 25.79 -11.52
N ASP A 282 3.45 24.94 -10.50
CA ASP A 282 4.52 24.01 -10.14
C ASP A 282 4.33 22.59 -10.72
N ALA A 283 3.26 22.34 -11.49
CA ALA A 283 2.85 21.00 -11.94
C ALA A 283 3.97 20.25 -12.67
N ALA A 284 4.62 20.91 -13.64
CA ALA A 284 5.73 20.31 -14.39
C ALA A 284 6.92 19.94 -13.49
N GLY A 285 7.18 20.73 -12.45
CA GLY A 285 8.21 20.45 -11.45
C GLY A 285 7.88 19.22 -10.62
N TRP A 286 6.62 19.09 -10.17
CA TRP A 286 6.15 17.92 -9.43
C TRP A 286 6.15 16.66 -10.28
N GLN A 287 5.73 16.73 -11.55
CA GLN A 287 5.75 15.59 -12.47
C GLN A 287 7.18 15.07 -12.64
N LYS A 288 8.13 15.96 -12.94
CA LYS A 288 9.54 15.61 -13.15
C LYS A 288 10.17 14.99 -11.90
N GLU A 289 9.98 15.63 -10.74
CA GLU A 289 10.56 15.14 -9.50
C GLU A 289 9.90 13.83 -9.04
N GLY A 290 8.58 13.70 -9.22
CA GLY A 290 7.84 12.47 -8.96
C GLY A 290 8.36 11.29 -9.80
N ALA A 291 8.56 11.49 -11.12
CA ALA A 291 9.13 10.45 -11.99
C ALA A 291 10.55 10.04 -11.55
N ARG A 292 11.42 11.02 -11.25
CA ARG A 292 12.79 10.78 -10.80
C ARG A 292 12.84 10.01 -9.48
N LEU A 293 12.00 10.39 -8.51
CA LEU A 293 11.92 9.74 -7.21
C LEU A 293 11.31 8.34 -7.30
N LEU A 294 10.33 8.14 -8.19
CA LEU A 294 9.72 6.85 -8.43
C LEU A 294 10.74 5.85 -8.97
N GLN A 295 11.54 6.27 -9.97
CA GLN A 295 12.64 5.46 -10.49
C GLN A 295 13.65 5.12 -9.39
N GLU A 296 14.10 6.13 -8.63
CA GLU A 296 15.02 5.95 -7.49
C GLU A 296 14.48 4.93 -6.48
N ALA A 297 13.19 5.05 -6.12
CA ALA A 297 12.55 4.17 -5.17
C ALA A 297 12.40 2.76 -5.71
N VAL A 298 11.88 2.58 -6.93
CA VAL A 298 11.66 1.24 -7.51
C VAL A 298 12.96 0.46 -7.60
N LEU A 299 14.04 1.09 -8.07
CA LEU A 299 15.35 0.46 -8.18
C LEU A 299 15.97 0.09 -6.83
N ASP A 300 15.77 0.90 -5.80
CA ASP A 300 16.32 0.64 -4.46
C ASP A 300 15.50 -0.38 -3.67
N GLN A 301 14.19 -0.38 -3.90
CA GLN A 301 13.22 -0.98 -2.99
C GLN A 301 12.58 -2.27 -3.51
N ILE A 302 12.66 -2.56 -4.81
CA ILE A 302 12.14 -3.79 -5.43
C ILE A 302 13.33 -4.54 -6.05
N THR A 303 13.56 -5.79 -5.65
CA THR A 303 14.64 -6.61 -6.22
C THR A 303 14.37 -6.95 -7.69
N PRO A 304 15.36 -7.41 -8.47
CA PRO A 304 15.12 -7.80 -9.85
C PRO A 304 14.13 -8.96 -9.96
N GLN A 305 13.98 -9.74 -8.89
CA GLN A 305 13.03 -10.85 -8.75
C GLN A 305 11.66 -10.41 -8.18
N GLY A 306 11.46 -9.11 -7.94
CA GLY A 306 10.16 -8.56 -7.55
C GLY A 306 9.88 -8.44 -6.05
N ALA A 307 10.74 -8.98 -5.18
CA ALA A 307 10.53 -8.87 -3.74
C ALA A 307 10.72 -7.42 -3.26
N TYR A 308 9.74 -6.88 -2.52
CA TYR A 308 9.81 -5.55 -1.94
C TYR A 308 10.54 -5.54 -0.60
N LEU A 309 11.30 -4.46 -0.34
CA LEU A 309 12.23 -4.37 0.79
C LEU A 309 11.60 -4.53 2.18
N GLN A 310 10.28 -4.32 2.32
CA GLN A 310 9.61 -4.35 3.62
C GLN A 310 9.21 -5.77 4.04
N ASP A 311 9.52 -6.77 3.23
CA ASP A 311 9.26 -8.18 3.51
C ASP A 311 7.80 -8.45 3.92
N SER A 312 6.85 -7.77 3.25
CA SER A 312 5.43 -7.79 3.59
C SER A 312 4.57 -7.88 2.33
N PHE A 313 3.68 -8.86 2.29
CA PHE A 313 2.70 -9.01 1.20
C PHE A 313 1.70 -7.86 1.16
N ASN A 314 1.34 -7.28 2.32
CA ASN A 314 0.45 -6.13 2.35
C ASN A 314 1.11 -4.87 1.76
N TYR A 315 2.37 -4.60 2.13
CA TYR A 315 3.09 -3.45 1.58
C TYR A 315 3.50 -3.66 0.11
N GLN A 316 3.77 -4.90 -0.30
CA GLN A 316 3.94 -5.28 -1.70
C GLN A 316 2.66 -4.94 -2.51
N ARG A 317 1.48 -5.33 -2.02
CA ARG A 317 0.18 -4.94 -2.63
C ARG A 317 -0.01 -3.43 -2.69
N MET A 318 0.26 -2.72 -1.60
CA MET A 318 0.15 -1.26 -1.55
C MET A 318 1.05 -0.59 -2.60
N VAL A 319 2.29 -1.06 -2.75
CA VAL A 319 3.23 -0.53 -3.75
C VAL A 319 2.76 -0.85 -5.17
N LEU A 320 2.30 -2.08 -5.42
CA LEU A 320 1.76 -2.46 -6.72
C LEU A 320 0.55 -1.61 -7.12
N HIS A 321 -0.40 -1.32 -6.23
CA HIS A 321 -1.51 -0.41 -6.54
C HIS A 321 -1.02 0.96 -7.04
N GLN A 322 0.05 1.51 -6.44
CA GLN A 322 0.60 2.81 -6.83
C GLN A 322 1.35 2.77 -8.16
N LEU A 323 2.07 1.67 -8.41
CA LEU A 323 2.77 1.46 -9.68
C LEU A 323 1.76 1.24 -10.82
N LEU A 324 0.73 0.44 -10.61
CA LEU A 324 -0.33 0.17 -11.59
C LEU A 324 -1.12 1.45 -11.91
N TRP A 325 -1.46 2.26 -10.91
CA TRP A 325 -2.02 3.60 -11.10
C TRP A 325 -1.14 4.46 -12.01
N THR A 326 0.17 4.50 -11.72
CA THR A 326 1.12 5.36 -12.42
C THR A 326 1.37 4.91 -13.86
N ILE A 327 1.58 3.60 -14.06
CA ILE A 327 1.78 3.01 -15.39
C ILE A 327 0.55 3.25 -16.25
N ARG A 328 -0.65 2.94 -15.74
CA ARG A 328 -1.88 3.13 -16.50
C ARG A 328 -2.10 4.60 -16.88
N LEU A 329 -1.85 5.52 -15.95
CA LEU A 329 -1.99 6.93 -16.26
C LEU A 329 -0.91 7.42 -17.24
N SER A 330 0.30 6.85 -17.17
CA SER A 330 1.37 7.18 -18.12
C SER A 330 1.03 6.73 -19.55
N GLU A 331 0.37 5.58 -19.70
CA GLU A 331 -0.15 5.10 -20.98
C GLU A 331 -1.21 6.04 -21.54
N ILE A 332 -2.20 6.46 -20.72
CA ILE A 332 -3.27 7.38 -21.12
C ILE A 332 -2.70 8.71 -21.65
N TYR A 333 -1.66 9.22 -20.99
CA TYR A 333 -1.03 10.49 -21.35
C TYR A 333 0.12 10.34 -22.36
N ASN A 334 0.44 9.13 -22.80
CA ASN A 334 1.60 8.82 -23.63
C ASN A 334 2.92 9.39 -23.05
N ILE A 335 3.08 9.31 -21.73
CA ILE A 335 4.28 9.75 -21.01
C ILE A 335 5.21 8.55 -20.82
N GLN A 336 6.40 8.64 -21.39
CA GLN A 336 7.41 7.60 -21.21
C GLN A 336 8.04 7.71 -19.81
N LEU A 337 7.80 6.69 -18.99
CA LEU A 337 8.54 6.45 -17.74
C LEU A 337 9.82 5.67 -18.04
N ASP A 338 10.75 5.66 -17.08
CA ASP A 338 11.93 4.79 -17.16
C ASP A 338 11.48 3.33 -17.25
N SER A 339 12.03 2.57 -18.20
CA SER A 339 11.58 1.20 -18.49
C SER A 339 11.78 0.25 -17.32
N GLU A 340 12.73 0.53 -16.43
CA GLU A 340 12.98 -0.30 -15.26
C GLU A 340 11.83 -0.22 -14.24
N ILE A 341 11.05 0.87 -14.25
CA ILE A 341 9.81 0.95 -13.44
C ILE A 341 8.85 -0.16 -13.88
N LEU A 342 8.63 -0.32 -15.18
CA LEU A 342 7.77 -1.36 -15.72
C LEU A 342 8.36 -2.75 -15.44
N THR A 343 9.64 -2.96 -15.73
CA THR A 343 10.34 -4.25 -15.49
C THR A 343 10.20 -4.71 -14.04
N ARG A 344 10.45 -3.82 -13.07
CA ARG A 344 10.32 -4.15 -11.64
C ARG A 344 8.88 -4.33 -11.19
N THR A 345 7.94 -3.58 -11.78
CA THR A 345 6.52 -3.76 -11.48
C THR A 345 6.02 -5.12 -11.95
N VAL A 346 6.42 -5.56 -13.15
CA VAL A 346 6.13 -6.91 -13.65
C VAL A 346 6.71 -7.96 -12.71
N ALA A 347 7.99 -7.86 -12.36
CA ALA A 347 8.62 -8.83 -11.45
C ALA A 347 7.90 -8.85 -10.08
N ALA A 348 7.53 -7.69 -9.54
CA ALA A 348 6.82 -7.58 -8.28
C ALA A 348 5.39 -8.17 -8.33
N PHE A 349 4.72 -8.02 -9.47
CA PHE A 349 3.42 -8.62 -9.73
C PHE A 349 3.51 -10.15 -9.81
N GLU A 350 4.47 -10.66 -10.57
CA GLU A 350 4.72 -12.11 -10.72
C GLU A 350 5.13 -12.74 -9.40
N PHE A 351 5.98 -12.07 -8.61
CA PHE A 351 6.33 -12.50 -7.26
C PHE A 351 5.09 -12.71 -6.38
N VAL A 352 4.16 -11.75 -6.34
CA VAL A 352 2.93 -11.89 -5.53
C VAL A 352 2.06 -13.01 -6.07
N ARG A 353 1.87 -13.06 -7.40
CA ARG A 353 1.04 -14.06 -8.07
C ARG A 353 1.43 -15.47 -7.67
N ASP A 354 2.72 -15.75 -7.54
CA ASP A 354 3.22 -17.10 -7.20
C ASP A 354 2.83 -17.53 -5.77
N PHE A 355 2.43 -16.60 -4.90
CA PHE A 355 1.97 -16.86 -3.53
C PHE A 355 0.48 -16.58 -3.32
N VAL A 356 -0.28 -16.24 -4.36
CA VAL A 356 -1.74 -16.15 -4.26
C VAL A 356 -2.31 -17.56 -4.32
N ASP A 357 -3.00 -17.96 -3.27
CA ASP A 357 -3.71 -19.23 -3.24
C ASP A 357 -4.82 -19.25 -4.30
N SER A 358 -4.84 -20.29 -5.13
CA SER A 358 -5.73 -20.37 -6.29
C SER A 358 -7.21 -20.58 -5.92
N GLU A 359 -7.48 -21.13 -4.73
CA GLU A 359 -8.83 -21.42 -4.28
C GLU A 359 -9.42 -20.24 -3.51
N SER A 360 -8.72 -19.77 -2.49
CA SER A 360 -9.22 -18.68 -1.63
C SER A 360 -8.94 -17.29 -2.19
N GLY A 361 -7.93 -17.15 -3.06
CA GLY A 361 -7.46 -15.86 -3.57
C GLY A 361 -6.62 -15.07 -2.56
N HIS A 362 -6.39 -15.61 -1.37
CA HIS A 362 -5.58 -14.96 -0.35
C HIS A 362 -4.08 -15.14 -0.61
N ALA A 363 -3.28 -14.24 -0.04
CA ALA A 363 -1.83 -14.37 0.05
C ALA A 363 -1.39 -14.55 1.52
N PRO A 364 -0.15 -15.00 1.79
CA PRO A 364 0.41 -15.05 3.13
C PRO A 364 0.29 -13.71 3.86
N ASN A 365 -0.06 -13.76 5.15
CA ASN A 365 -0.06 -12.59 6.02
C ASN A 365 1.37 -12.23 6.51
N HIS A 366 2.39 -12.71 5.80
CA HIS A 366 3.79 -12.61 6.20
C HIS A 366 4.24 -11.14 6.25
N GLY A 367 4.91 -10.80 7.35
CA GLY A 367 5.49 -9.50 7.60
C GLY A 367 4.47 -8.46 8.08
N SER A 368 4.87 -7.19 7.97
CA SER A 368 4.08 -6.12 8.58
C SER A 368 2.77 -5.85 7.82
N ASN A 369 1.63 -5.91 8.51
CA ASN A 369 0.31 -5.69 7.95
C ASN A 369 -0.55 -4.82 8.88
N ASP A 370 -0.74 -3.56 8.47
CA ASP A 370 -1.51 -2.56 9.20
C ASP A 370 -2.86 -2.24 8.55
N GLY A 371 -3.34 -3.07 7.62
CA GLY A 371 -4.59 -2.82 6.93
C GLY A 371 -4.47 -1.92 5.70
N SER A 372 -3.27 -1.50 5.29
CA SER A 372 -3.08 -0.63 4.13
C SER A 372 -3.68 -1.21 2.84
N ASN A 373 -4.77 -0.61 2.36
CA ASN A 373 -5.36 -0.88 1.04
C ASN A 373 -5.83 0.43 0.41
N ILE A 374 -5.08 0.93 -0.57
CA ILE A 374 -5.28 2.29 -1.10
C ILE A 374 -6.23 2.39 -2.30
N LEU A 375 -6.61 1.25 -2.89
CA LEU A 375 -7.56 1.16 -4.01
C LEU A 375 -8.61 0.07 -3.70
N PRO A 376 -9.48 0.27 -2.69
CA PRO A 376 -10.56 -0.66 -2.35
C PRO A 376 -11.70 -0.61 -3.40
N LEU A 377 -11.38 -0.95 -4.64
CA LEU A 377 -12.25 -0.93 -5.81
C LEU A 377 -12.80 -2.34 -6.12
N THR A 378 -13.35 -2.99 -5.11
CA THR A 378 -13.82 -4.38 -5.22
C THR A 378 -14.81 -4.74 -4.13
N ALA A 379 -15.72 -5.68 -4.41
CA ALA A 379 -16.58 -6.30 -3.41
C ALA A 379 -15.92 -7.51 -2.71
N CYS A 380 -14.70 -7.89 -3.11
CA CYS A 380 -13.95 -8.94 -2.45
C CYS A 380 -13.49 -8.52 -1.05
N ASP A 381 -13.26 -9.51 -0.18
CA ASP A 381 -12.71 -9.29 1.15
C ASP A 381 -11.28 -8.71 1.11
N TYR A 382 -10.89 -7.98 2.15
CA TYR A 382 -9.55 -7.40 2.31
C TYR A 382 -8.40 -8.39 2.10
N GLY A 383 -8.57 -9.66 2.48
CA GLY A 383 -7.55 -10.70 2.32
C GLY A 383 -7.39 -11.19 0.89
N ASP A 384 -8.34 -10.89 -0.01
CA ASP A 384 -8.35 -11.35 -1.39
C ASP A 384 -7.42 -10.51 -2.28
N PHE A 385 -6.47 -11.17 -2.91
CA PHE A 385 -5.50 -10.58 -3.83
C PHE A 385 -5.90 -10.75 -5.30
N ARG A 386 -6.98 -11.49 -5.61
CA ARG A 386 -7.49 -11.61 -6.99
C ARG A 386 -7.82 -10.26 -7.64
N PRO A 387 -8.39 -9.25 -6.92
CA PRO A 387 -8.56 -7.91 -7.49
C PRO A 387 -7.25 -7.27 -7.96
N LEU A 388 -6.17 -7.41 -7.17
CA LEU A 388 -4.83 -6.98 -7.57
C LEU A 388 -4.33 -7.79 -8.77
N MET A 389 -4.54 -9.10 -8.78
CA MET A 389 -4.13 -9.98 -9.88
C MET A 389 -4.80 -9.57 -11.19
N ARG A 390 -6.10 -9.28 -11.18
CA ARG A 390 -6.83 -8.83 -12.37
C ARG A 390 -6.42 -7.44 -12.81
N LEU A 391 -6.31 -6.50 -11.89
CA LEU A 391 -5.84 -5.16 -12.21
C LEU A 391 -4.44 -5.20 -12.84
N GLY A 392 -3.51 -5.91 -12.22
CA GLY A 392 -2.14 -6.08 -12.74
C GLY A 392 -2.11 -6.80 -14.09
N SER A 393 -2.93 -7.83 -14.28
CA SER A 393 -3.05 -8.55 -15.56
C SER A 393 -3.46 -7.61 -16.71
N CYS A 394 -4.39 -6.69 -16.45
CA CYS A 394 -4.84 -5.73 -17.44
C CYS A 394 -3.78 -4.65 -17.73
N VAL A 395 -3.27 -3.98 -16.69
CA VAL A 395 -2.34 -2.85 -16.86
C VAL A 395 -1.01 -3.32 -17.45
N LEU A 396 -0.50 -4.48 -17.02
CA LEU A 396 0.81 -4.99 -17.42
C LEU A 396 0.78 -5.92 -18.64
N ASP A 397 -0.39 -6.11 -19.27
CA ASP A 397 -0.60 -7.07 -20.36
C ASP A 397 -0.06 -8.45 -20.01
N ARG A 398 -0.50 -8.97 -18.86
CA ARG A 398 -0.15 -10.31 -18.36
C ARG A 398 -1.39 -11.17 -18.33
N MET A 399 -1.24 -12.44 -18.69
CA MET A 399 -2.33 -13.40 -18.63
C MET A 399 -2.57 -13.87 -17.20
N THR A 400 -3.81 -14.25 -16.91
CA THR A 400 -4.23 -14.88 -15.66
C THR A 400 -5.24 -15.99 -15.94
N ALA A 401 -5.25 -17.02 -15.11
CA ALA A 401 -6.24 -18.11 -15.17
C ALA A 401 -7.50 -17.85 -14.36
N LEU A 402 -7.57 -16.72 -13.67
CA LEU A 402 -8.75 -16.33 -12.93
C LEU A 402 -9.95 -16.27 -13.87
N GLN A 403 -10.96 -17.07 -13.57
CA GLN A 403 -12.25 -16.99 -14.24
C GLN A 403 -12.92 -15.65 -13.91
N PRO A 404 -13.90 -15.19 -14.71
CA PRO A 404 -14.63 -13.97 -14.41
C PRO A 404 -15.28 -14.04 -13.03
N GLY A 405 -15.27 -12.93 -12.29
CA GLY A 405 -15.79 -12.88 -10.93
C GLY A 405 -15.72 -11.49 -10.30
N PRO A 406 -16.13 -11.33 -9.02
CA PRO A 406 -16.19 -10.03 -8.35
C PRO A 406 -14.83 -9.31 -8.24
N TRP A 407 -13.73 -10.05 -8.41
CA TRP A 407 -12.37 -9.52 -8.49
C TRP A 407 -12.06 -8.76 -9.79
N ASP A 408 -12.95 -8.78 -10.79
CA ASP A 408 -12.76 -8.04 -12.04
C ASP A 408 -12.97 -6.52 -11.88
N GLU A 409 -13.65 -6.09 -10.82
CA GLU A 409 -14.09 -4.70 -10.65
C GLU A 409 -12.93 -3.69 -10.66
N ALA A 410 -11.84 -3.97 -9.93
CA ALA A 410 -10.72 -3.04 -9.84
C ALA A 410 -10.07 -2.79 -11.21
N ALA A 411 -10.03 -3.82 -12.06
CA ALA A 411 -9.55 -3.69 -13.43
C ALA A 411 -10.50 -2.84 -14.28
N LEU A 412 -11.82 -3.00 -14.15
CA LEU A 412 -12.81 -2.18 -14.87
C LEU A 412 -12.59 -0.68 -14.59
N TRP A 413 -12.34 -0.30 -13.33
CA TRP A 413 -12.11 1.10 -12.96
C TRP A 413 -10.85 1.72 -13.59
N LEU A 414 -9.76 0.96 -13.75
CA LEU A 414 -8.50 1.51 -14.26
C LEU A 414 -8.30 1.27 -15.78
N CYS A 415 -9.00 0.27 -16.33
CA CYS A 415 -8.82 -0.24 -17.68
C CYS A 415 -10.10 -0.23 -18.54
N ALA A 416 -11.13 0.54 -18.18
CA ALA A 416 -12.41 0.54 -18.89
C ALA A 416 -12.26 0.57 -20.43
N GLU A 417 -11.36 1.43 -20.94
CA GLU A 417 -11.11 1.60 -22.38
C GLU A 417 -10.12 0.59 -22.98
N LYS A 418 -9.29 -0.08 -22.17
CA LYS A 418 -8.32 -1.09 -22.63
C LYS A 418 -9.02 -2.45 -22.86
N GLY A 419 -10.17 -2.66 -22.23
CA GLY A 419 -10.83 -3.97 -22.15
C GLY A 419 -10.12 -4.90 -21.17
N VAL A 420 -10.88 -5.82 -20.56
CA VAL A 420 -10.30 -6.80 -19.64
C VAL A 420 -9.83 -8.02 -20.44
N PRO A 421 -8.57 -8.46 -20.32
CA PRO A 421 -8.08 -9.64 -21.03
C PRO A 421 -8.94 -10.88 -20.73
N HIS A 422 -9.36 -11.58 -21.78
CA HIS A 422 -10.11 -12.83 -21.65
C HIS A 422 -9.24 -13.94 -21.02
N PRO A 423 -9.82 -14.77 -20.13
CA PRO A 423 -9.12 -15.95 -19.63
C PRO A 423 -8.82 -16.90 -20.79
N SER A 424 -7.60 -17.41 -20.87
CA SER A 424 -7.25 -18.46 -21.83
C SER A 424 -7.39 -19.83 -21.16
N SER A 425 -8.08 -20.75 -21.84
CA SER A 425 -8.20 -22.16 -21.45
C SER A 425 -6.87 -22.92 -21.45
N ALA A 426 -5.78 -22.32 -21.95
CA ALA A 426 -4.46 -22.94 -22.00
C ALA A 426 -3.69 -22.86 -20.67
N TRP A 427 -4.22 -22.20 -19.65
CA TRP A 427 -3.52 -21.99 -18.39
C TRP A 427 -4.00 -22.96 -17.32
N VAL A 428 -3.34 -24.11 -17.25
CA VAL A 428 -3.41 -25.01 -16.11
C VAL A 428 -2.78 -24.28 -14.93
N GLY A 429 -3.55 -24.10 -13.85
CA GLY A 429 -3.06 -23.51 -12.61
C GLY A 429 -1.69 -24.08 -12.26
N VAL A 430 -0.71 -23.20 -12.04
CA VAL A 430 0.59 -23.59 -11.46
C VAL A 430 1.37 -24.64 -12.28
N SER A 431 1.16 -24.81 -13.58
CA SER A 431 1.97 -25.77 -14.39
C SER A 431 3.35 -25.26 -14.81
N GLY A 432 3.91 -24.32 -14.07
CA GLY A 432 5.23 -23.77 -14.35
C GLY A 432 5.66 -22.76 -13.30
N THR A 433 5.69 -23.16 -12.03
CA THR A 433 6.47 -22.41 -11.04
C THR A 433 7.93 -22.52 -11.47
N THR A 434 8.44 -21.53 -12.19
CA THR A 434 9.88 -21.27 -12.16
C THR A 434 10.21 -21.09 -10.69
N SER A 435 10.97 -22.03 -10.11
CA SER A 435 11.43 -21.94 -8.73
C SER A 435 11.97 -20.53 -8.50
N LEU A 436 11.34 -19.77 -7.60
CA LEU A 436 11.82 -18.44 -7.26
C LEU A 436 13.31 -18.55 -6.91
N PRO A 437 14.16 -17.66 -7.45
CA PRO A 437 15.59 -17.74 -7.15
C PRO A 437 15.80 -17.71 -5.63
N GLU A 438 16.68 -18.59 -5.13
CA GLU A 438 17.00 -18.67 -3.69
C GLU A 438 17.45 -17.32 -3.11
N SER A 439 17.99 -16.43 -3.96
CA SER A 439 18.38 -15.07 -3.60
C SER A 439 17.23 -14.17 -3.15
N THR A 440 15.98 -14.49 -3.48
CA THR A 440 14.78 -13.82 -2.93
C THR A 440 14.64 -14.10 -1.43
N GLY A 441 15.05 -15.29 -1.00
CA GLY A 441 14.80 -15.84 0.32
C GLY A 441 13.33 -16.14 0.61
N TYR A 442 12.50 -16.27 -0.43
CA TYR A 442 11.13 -16.75 -0.34
C TYR A 442 11.05 -18.07 -1.10
N HIS A 443 10.62 -19.12 -0.44
CA HIS A 443 10.54 -20.46 -1.00
C HIS A 443 9.10 -20.90 -1.00
N ARG A 444 8.59 -21.31 -2.16
CA ARG A 444 7.30 -22.00 -2.27
C ARG A 444 7.56 -23.47 -2.54
N ILE A 445 6.99 -24.35 -1.72
CA ILE A 445 7.07 -25.80 -1.89
C ILE A 445 5.68 -26.43 -1.78
N GLY A 446 5.51 -27.65 -2.31
CA GLY A 446 4.25 -28.39 -2.30
C GLY A 446 3.48 -28.31 -3.62
N THR A 447 2.18 -28.66 -3.60
CA THR A 447 1.30 -28.70 -4.78
C THR A 447 0.51 -27.39 -4.95
N ALA A 448 -0.52 -27.40 -5.80
CA ALA A 448 -1.46 -26.29 -5.90
C ALA A 448 -2.39 -26.23 -4.69
N ASN A 449 -2.87 -27.38 -4.21
CA ASN A 449 -3.87 -27.48 -3.13
C ASN A 449 -3.25 -27.60 -1.74
N SER A 450 -1.98 -28.00 -1.63
CA SER A 450 -1.27 -27.99 -0.36
C SER A 450 0.15 -27.49 -0.54
N TRP A 451 0.45 -26.33 0.03
CA TRP A 451 1.73 -25.65 -0.20
C TRP A 451 2.21 -24.89 1.03
N ALA A 452 3.50 -24.58 1.06
CA ALA A 452 4.09 -23.78 2.11
C ALA A 452 4.95 -22.65 1.54
N LEU A 453 4.86 -21.48 2.15
CA LEU A 453 5.88 -20.44 2.07
C LEU A 453 6.90 -20.69 3.19
N VAL A 454 8.19 -20.72 2.84
CA VAL A 454 9.30 -20.73 3.80
C VAL A 454 10.17 -19.48 3.61
N ARG A 455 10.39 -18.74 4.70
CA ARG A 455 11.25 -17.55 4.70
C ARG A 455 12.70 -17.93 5.02
N ALA A 456 13.64 -17.70 4.11
CA ALA A 456 15.06 -17.96 4.35
C ALA A 456 15.95 -17.08 3.47
N GLY A 457 16.17 -15.83 3.87
CA GLY A 457 16.90 -14.85 3.04
C GLY A 457 18.09 -14.18 3.69
N ARG A 458 18.86 -13.49 2.85
CA ARG A 458 19.92 -12.58 3.30
C ARG A 458 19.42 -11.15 3.32
N TYR A 459 19.42 -10.53 4.50
CA TYR A 459 19.04 -9.12 4.62
C TYR A 459 20.17 -8.22 4.10
N THR A 460 19.89 -7.51 3.01
CA THR A 460 20.72 -6.42 2.47
C THR A 460 20.18 -5.03 2.85
N ARG A 461 19.04 -5.01 3.53
CA ARG A 461 18.27 -3.86 4.01
C ARG A 461 17.74 -4.20 5.40
N ARG A 462 17.25 -3.21 6.15
CA ARG A 462 16.74 -3.46 7.50
C ARG A 462 15.54 -4.42 7.46
N PRO A 463 15.56 -5.51 8.24
CA PRO A 463 14.41 -6.38 8.39
C PRO A 463 13.35 -5.73 9.28
N PHE A 464 12.11 -6.19 9.16
CA PHE A 464 10.98 -5.69 9.95
C PHE A 464 10.55 -6.68 11.03
N HIS A 465 10.72 -7.98 10.80
CA HIS A 465 10.35 -9.07 11.70
C HIS A 465 11.55 -10.00 11.96
N ALA A 466 11.56 -10.72 13.08
CA ALA A 466 12.58 -11.69 13.46
C ALA A 466 12.11 -13.13 13.16
N ASP A 467 12.03 -13.47 11.87
CA ASP A 467 11.18 -14.53 11.34
C ASP A 467 11.90 -15.52 10.39
N GLN A 468 13.24 -15.62 10.44
CA GLN A 468 13.94 -16.57 9.58
C GLN A 468 13.49 -18.01 9.86
N LEU A 469 13.38 -18.77 8.78
CA LEU A 469 12.83 -20.12 8.69
C LEU A 469 11.36 -20.22 9.11
N HIS A 470 10.61 -19.10 9.16
CA HIS A 470 9.15 -19.13 9.29
C HIS A 470 8.52 -19.99 8.18
N VAL A 471 7.51 -20.78 8.56
CA VAL A 471 6.70 -21.60 7.64
C VAL A 471 5.25 -21.16 7.71
N ASP A 472 4.72 -20.74 6.57
CA ASP A 472 3.30 -20.43 6.38
C ASP A 472 2.68 -21.56 5.55
N LEU A 473 1.77 -22.36 6.13
CA LEU A 473 1.28 -23.63 5.58
C LEU A 473 -0.18 -23.52 5.12
N TRP A 474 -0.45 -23.93 3.89
CA TRP A 474 -1.74 -23.86 3.22
C TRP A 474 -2.26 -25.25 2.83
N TRP A 475 -3.57 -25.43 2.97
CA TRP A 475 -4.29 -26.64 2.59
C TRP A 475 -5.71 -26.29 2.14
N HIS A 476 -6.03 -26.58 0.88
CA HIS A 476 -7.33 -26.30 0.23
C HIS A 476 -7.87 -24.90 0.53
N GLY A 477 -7.06 -23.89 0.19
CA GLY A 477 -7.40 -22.49 0.40
C GLY A 477 -7.33 -21.98 1.84
N LEU A 478 -7.14 -22.85 2.82
CA LEU A 478 -7.01 -22.49 4.23
C LEU A 478 -5.54 -22.32 4.60
N ASN A 479 -5.19 -21.13 5.12
CA ASN A 479 -3.89 -20.91 5.74
C ASN A 479 -3.90 -21.44 7.18
N LEU A 480 -3.39 -22.66 7.37
CA LEU A 480 -3.39 -23.38 8.64
C LEU A 480 -2.37 -22.82 9.63
N ALA A 481 -1.20 -22.43 9.15
CA ALA A 481 -0.10 -21.92 9.97
C ALA A 481 0.25 -20.49 9.55
N ARG A 482 -0.68 -19.56 9.76
CA ARG A 482 -0.56 -18.18 9.28
C ARG A 482 0.38 -17.32 10.12
N ASP A 483 1.11 -16.42 9.49
CA ASP A 483 1.83 -15.35 10.20
C ASP A 483 0.90 -14.40 11.00
N ALA A 484 1.37 -13.94 12.16
CA ALA A 484 0.62 -13.07 13.05
C ALA A 484 0.41 -11.65 12.50
N GLY A 485 1.23 -11.19 11.55
CA GLY A 485 1.20 -9.83 11.03
C GLY A 485 1.62 -8.80 12.08
N THR A 486 0.95 -7.64 12.13
CA THR A 486 1.35 -6.52 13.01
C THR A 486 0.40 -6.25 14.17
N TYR A 487 -0.91 -6.35 13.93
CA TYR A 487 -1.95 -5.78 14.78
C TYR A 487 -1.81 -4.25 14.98
N LEU A 488 -1.03 -3.80 15.98
CA LEU A 488 -0.84 -2.38 16.29
C LEU A 488 0.65 -2.02 16.37
N TYR A 489 0.99 -0.84 15.83
CA TYR A 489 2.31 -0.24 15.99
C TYR A 489 2.44 0.57 17.28
N ASN A 490 1.35 1.21 17.74
CA ASN A 490 1.34 2.12 18.88
C ASN A 490 0.25 1.79 19.91
N GLY A 491 0.11 0.52 20.31
CA GLY A 491 -0.76 0.13 21.43
C GLY A 491 -0.03 0.05 22.76
N GLU A 492 -0.77 -0.24 23.84
CA GLU A 492 -0.16 -0.60 25.14
C GLU A 492 0.64 -1.91 25.04
N PRO A 493 1.73 -2.08 25.79
CA PRO A 493 2.48 -3.34 25.81
C PRO A 493 1.57 -4.57 26.02
N PRO A 494 1.72 -5.65 25.24
CA PRO A 494 2.80 -5.91 24.28
C PRO A 494 2.57 -5.33 22.86
N TRP A 495 1.47 -4.63 22.59
CA TRP A 495 1.01 -4.19 21.27
C TRP A 495 1.73 -2.94 20.70
N THR A 496 2.99 -2.73 21.10
CA THR A 496 3.90 -1.72 20.54
C THR A 496 4.72 -2.32 19.39
N ASN A 497 4.04 -2.81 18.34
CA ASN A 497 4.63 -3.67 17.31
C ASN A 497 5.23 -4.97 17.92
N GLY A 498 4.49 -5.61 18.83
CA GLY A 498 4.95 -6.80 19.56
C GLY A 498 5.03 -8.06 18.69
N LEU A 499 4.23 -8.14 17.62
CA LEU A 499 4.15 -9.30 16.73
C LEU A 499 5.29 -9.41 15.71
N ALA A 500 6.27 -8.52 15.78
CA ALA A 500 7.50 -8.59 14.98
C ALA A 500 8.57 -9.54 15.56
N GLY A 501 8.34 -10.09 16.77
CA GLY A 501 9.26 -10.99 17.46
C GLY A 501 9.11 -12.45 17.03
N THR A 502 10.14 -13.26 17.29
CA THR A 502 10.24 -14.66 16.87
C THR A 502 9.15 -15.54 17.48
N ALA A 503 8.72 -15.24 18.70
CA ALA A 503 7.80 -16.09 19.48
C ALA A 503 6.41 -16.30 18.85
N VAL A 504 6.02 -15.45 17.89
CA VAL A 504 4.71 -15.52 17.21
C VAL A 504 4.82 -15.99 15.76
N HIS A 505 6.00 -16.43 15.36
CA HIS A 505 6.27 -16.99 14.04
C HIS A 505 6.44 -18.51 14.15
N ASN A 506 6.08 -19.23 13.09
CA ASN A 506 6.24 -20.68 13.02
C ASN A 506 7.71 -21.04 12.78
N THR A 507 8.57 -20.80 13.77
CA THR A 507 10.02 -21.03 13.76
C THR A 507 10.51 -21.38 15.18
N VAL A 508 11.80 -21.67 15.34
CA VAL A 508 12.37 -22.03 16.64
C VAL A 508 12.87 -20.80 17.39
N MET A 509 12.63 -20.77 18.69
CA MET A 509 13.18 -19.81 19.63
C MET A 509 14.18 -20.49 20.59
N VAL A 510 15.34 -19.87 20.81
CA VAL A 510 16.38 -20.37 21.74
C VAL A 510 16.41 -19.47 22.98
N ASP A 511 16.34 -20.06 24.17
CA ASP A 511 16.37 -19.38 25.48
C ASP A 511 15.39 -18.20 25.61
N HIS A 512 14.20 -18.32 25.01
CA HIS A 512 13.19 -17.26 24.94
C HIS A 512 13.70 -15.93 24.34
N ARG A 513 14.69 -16.00 23.43
CA ARG A 513 15.24 -14.82 22.74
C ARG A 513 14.82 -14.77 21.28
N ASP A 514 14.52 -13.57 20.79
CA ASP A 514 14.37 -13.32 19.35
C ASP A 514 15.62 -13.69 18.57
N GLN A 515 15.47 -14.04 17.29
CA GLN A 515 16.59 -14.31 16.39
C GLN A 515 17.50 -13.10 16.20
N MET A 516 16.98 -11.89 16.40
CA MET A 516 17.67 -10.61 16.27
C MET A 516 17.54 -9.77 17.55
N ARG A 517 18.37 -8.74 17.70
CA ARG A 517 18.29 -7.83 18.86
C ARG A 517 17.43 -6.61 18.54
N ARG A 518 16.32 -6.44 19.24
CA ARG A 518 15.46 -5.25 19.08
C ARG A 518 16.12 -4.01 19.69
N ALA A 519 16.24 -2.93 18.92
CA ALA A 519 16.81 -1.65 19.36
C ALA A 519 15.82 -0.47 19.22
N GLY A 520 14.66 -0.72 18.65
CA GLY A 520 13.54 0.22 18.57
C GLY A 520 12.32 -0.46 18.00
N ARG A 521 11.20 0.27 17.92
CA ARG A 521 9.93 -0.29 17.45
C ARG A 521 10.04 -0.97 16.08
N PHE A 522 10.81 -0.36 15.17
CA PHE A 522 11.05 -0.78 13.79
C PHE A 522 12.53 -1.06 13.49
N LEU A 523 13.34 -1.24 14.53
CA LEU A 523 14.79 -1.37 14.37
C LEU A 523 15.29 -2.65 15.03
N TRP A 524 15.73 -3.56 14.17
CA TRP A 524 16.48 -4.74 14.54
C TRP A 524 17.96 -4.53 14.31
N LEU A 525 18.76 -5.12 15.18
CA LEU A 525 20.21 -5.23 15.10
C LEU A 525 20.60 -6.70 15.09
N ASP A 526 21.86 -6.96 14.76
CA ASP A 526 22.42 -8.31 14.73
C ASP A 526 21.60 -9.22 13.79
N TRP A 527 21.38 -8.73 12.56
CA TRP A 527 20.44 -9.32 11.60
C TRP A 527 20.74 -10.78 11.33
N ALA A 528 19.77 -11.64 11.60
CA ALA A 528 19.84 -13.06 11.33
C ALA A 528 19.89 -13.28 9.82
N GLN A 529 21.00 -13.82 9.32
CA GLN A 529 21.16 -14.19 7.93
C GLN A 529 20.79 -15.66 7.76
N ALA A 530 19.97 -15.94 6.74
CA ALA A 530 19.61 -17.29 6.38
C ALA A 530 20.02 -17.61 4.95
N SER A 531 20.11 -18.91 4.69
CA SER A 531 20.23 -19.50 3.36
C SER A 531 19.37 -20.74 3.32
N GLY A 532 18.75 -21.01 2.19
CA GLY A 532 18.01 -22.24 1.97
C GLY A 532 17.88 -22.56 0.50
N ARG A 533 17.53 -23.81 0.23
CA ARG A 533 17.32 -24.33 -1.12
C ARG A 533 16.02 -25.13 -1.15
N SER A 534 15.35 -25.07 -2.29
CA SER A 534 14.16 -25.88 -2.56
C SER A 534 14.46 -26.89 -3.65
N PHE A 535 14.04 -28.14 -3.46
CA PHE A 535 14.33 -29.24 -4.37
C PHE A 535 13.23 -30.30 -4.32
N SER A 536 13.22 -31.19 -5.31
CA SER A 536 12.31 -32.34 -5.34
C SER A 536 13.02 -33.59 -4.82
N ALA A 537 12.45 -34.23 -3.79
CA ALA A 537 12.96 -35.49 -3.27
C ALA A 537 12.58 -36.66 -4.21
N SER A 538 13.52 -37.57 -4.46
CA SER A 538 13.40 -38.63 -5.49
C SER A 538 12.45 -39.78 -5.16
N SER A 539 11.83 -39.83 -3.97
CA SER A 539 11.14 -41.01 -3.44
C SER A 539 9.62 -40.88 -3.23
N SER A 540 9.00 -39.75 -3.55
CA SER A 540 7.55 -39.53 -3.36
C SER A 540 6.81 -39.35 -4.69
N MET A 541 6.82 -40.36 -5.55
CA MET A 541 5.90 -40.39 -6.69
C MET A 541 4.59 -41.05 -6.25
N SER A 542 3.63 -40.24 -5.80
CA SER A 542 2.22 -40.65 -5.87
C SER A 542 1.82 -40.71 -7.36
N PRO A 543 1.04 -41.70 -7.82
CA PRO A 543 0.62 -41.81 -9.22
C PRO A 543 -0.21 -40.62 -9.74
N SER A 544 -0.67 -39.72 -8.86
CA SER A 544 -1.41 -38.50 -9.21
C SER A 544 -0.54 -37.26 -9.46
N MET A 545 0.78 -37.31 -9.20
CA MET A 545 1.67 -36.18 -9.45
C MET A 545 2.17 -36.18 -10.90
N THR A 546 1.47 -35.47 -11.78
CA THR A 546 1.90 -35.25 -13.16
C THR A 546 3.03 -34.23 -13.23
N ARG A 547 4.29 -34.71 -13.20
CA ARG A 547 5.52 -34.29 -13.92
C ARG A 547 5.85 -32.80 -14.22
N ALA A 548 5.14 -31.82 -13.67
CA ALA A 548 5.43 -30.39 -13.76
C ALA A 548 5.77 -29.88 -12.35
N ASP A 549 6.90 -30.37 -11.81
CA ASP A 549 7.11 -30.46 -10.37
C ASP A 549 7.52 -29.13 -9.73
N SER A 550 6.61 -28.50 -8.97
CA SER A 550 7.02 -27.60 -7.88
C SER A 550 7.88 -28.37 -6.87
N PRO A 551 8.93 -27.76 -6.30
CA PRO A 551 9.76 -28.44 -5.31
C PRO A 551 8.90 -28.88 -4.11
N ASN A 552 9.10 -30.10 -3.63
CA ASN A 552 8.36 -30.62 -2.47
C ASN A 552 9.17 -30.59 -1.17
N CYS A 553 10.44 -30.20 -1.22
CA CYS A 553 11.33 -30.11 -0.08
C CYS A 553 12.03 -28.76 -0.02
N PHE A 554 12.27 -28.28 1.20
CA PHE A 554 13.12 -27.15 1.53
C PHE A 554 14.11 -27.57 2.62
N GLU A 555 15.37 -27.14 2.48
CA GLU A 555 16.39 -27.24 3.53
C GLU A 555 17.06 -25.88 3.68
N GLY A 556 17.15 -25.39 4.92
CA GLY A 556 17.80 -24.11 5.19
C GLY A 556 18.30 -23.97 6.62
N GLU A 557 19.07 -22.92 6.84
CA GLU A 557 19.67 -22.61 8.13
C GLU A 557 19.81 -21.10 8.33
N HIS A 558 19.84 -20.64 9.58
CA HIS A 558 20.11 -19.25 9.92
C HIS A 558 21.06 -19.09 11.12
N ASP A 559 21.72 -17.93 11.19
CA ASP A 559 22.76 -17.64 12.18
C ASP A 559 22.31 -16.70 13.32
N GLY A 560 21.01 -16.46 13.46
CA GLY A 560 20.45 -15.50 14.44
C GLY A 560 20.85 -15.79 15.89
N TYR A 561 21.08 -17.06 16.23
CA TYR A 561 21.48 -17.49 17.57
C TYR A 561 22.99 -17.70 17.74
N ARG A 562 23.83 -17.23 16.80
CA ARG A 562 25.30 -17.36 16.89
C ARG A 562 25.86 -16.82 18.21
N ARG A 563 25.26 -15.78 18.78
CA ARG A 563 25.64 -15.20 20.09
C ARG A 563 25.43 -16.14 21.27
N LEU A 564 24.62 -17.18 21.09
CA LEU A 564 24.36 -18.26 22.05
C LEU A 564 25.09 -19.56 21.66
N GLY A 565 25.92 -19.54 20.60
CA GLY A 565 26.58 -20.74 20.09
C GLY A 565 25.68 -21.69 19.29
N VAL A 566 24.45 -21.27 18.95
CA VAL A 566 23.46 -22.11 18.25
C VAL A 566 23.28 -21.69 16.80
N LYS A 567 23.16 -22.69 15.92
CA LYS A 567 22.72 -22.54 14.53
C LYS A 567 21.44 -23.33 14.34
N HIS A 568 20.38 -22.69 13.88
CA HIS A 568 19.10 -23.36 13.64
C HIS A 568 19.05 -23.79 12.17
N ARG A 569 18.74 -25.07 11.96
CA ARG A 569 18.48 -25.67 10.65
C ARG A 569 17.05 -26.15 10.61
N ARG A 570 16.45 -26.10 9.43
CA ARG A 570 15.10 -26.58 9.19
C ARG A 570 15.02 -27.35 7.89
N MET A 571 14.32 -28.48 7.92
CA MET A 571 13.81 -29.12 6.73
C MET A 571 12.28 -29.05 6.73
N VAL A 572 11.69 -28.78 5.57
CA VAL A 572 10.23 -28.85 5.35
C VAL A 572 9.98 -29.69 4.13
N GLN A 573 9.15 -30.72 4.26
CA GLN A 573 8.82 -31.63 3.17
C GLN A 573 7.32 -31.87 3.08
N CYS A 574 6.77 -31.67 1.90
CA CYS A 574 5.45 -32.16 1.51
C CYS A 574 5.60 -33.63 1.10
N ILE A 575 5.02 -34.54 1.87
CA ILE A 575 5.04 -35.99 1.61
C ILE A 575 3.86 -36.38 0.70
N SER A 576 2.69 -35.82 1.00
CA SER A 576 1.45 -35.89 0.21
C SER A 576 0.65 -34.61 0.44
N GLU A 577 -0.44 -34.40 -0.30
CA GLU A 577 -1.30 -33.20 -0.11
C GLU A 577 -1.80 -33.07 1.34
N ASP A 578 -2.00 -34.19 2.04
CA ASP A 578 -2.47 -34.19 3.44
C ASP A 578 -1.36 -34.41 4.49
N ALA A 579 -0.09 -34.46 4.10
CA ALA A 579 0.99 -34.81 5.04
C ALA A 579 2.28 -34.01 4.81
N TRP A 580 2.71 -33.33 5.87
CA TRP A 580 3.92 -32.52 5.92
C TRP A 580 4.84 -32.96 7.05
N VAL A 581 6.15 -32.92 6.81
CA VAL A 581 7.19 -33.17 7.80
C VAL A 581 8.02 -31.91 7.95
N ILE A 582 8.18 -31.44 9.19
CA ILE A 582 9.05 -30.31 9.55
C ILE A 582 10.03 -30.81 10.59
N VAL A 583 11.33 -30.71 10.29
CA VAL A 583 12.44 -31.12 11.18
C VAL A 583 13.26 -29.91 11.57
#